data_AF-A0A699TMJ4-F1
#
_entry.id   AF-A0A699TMJ4-F1
#
_cell.length_a   1.000
_cell.length_b   1.000
_cell.length_c   1.000
_cell.angle_alpha   90.00
_cell.angle_beta   90.00
_cell.angle_gamma   90.00
#
_symmetry.space_group_name_H-M   'P 1'
#
loop_
_entity.id
_entity.type
_entity.pdbx_description
1 polymer ?
#
loop_
_entity_poly.entity_id
_entity_poly.type
_entity_poly.pdbx_seq_one_letter_code
_entity_poly.pdbx_strand_id
1 'polypeptide(L)'
;HILNQKDLNMRQRRWLELLSYYDCEIRYHPRKENVVADALSRKEREPLRVRAFVMTIGLDLHKQILNAQTEAKKLKNIKKEDVG
;
A
#
# COMPACT_ATOMS: atom_id res chain seq x y z
N HIS A 1 -19.21 -22.72 -16.01
CA HIS A 1 -17.75 -22.95 -16.13
C HIS A 1 -17.15 -21.68 -16.73
N ILE A 2 -16.29 -20.96 -15.99
CA ILE A 2 -15.82 -19.62 -16.38
C ILE A 2 -15.14 -19.63 -17.75
N LEU A 3 -14.49 -20.74 -18.12
CA LEU A 3 -13.86 -20.93 -19.42
C LEU A 3 -14.84 -21.12 -20.59
N ASN A 4 -16.12 -21.40 -20.31
CA ASN A 4 -17.13 -21.64 -21.35
C ASN A 4 -17.97 -20.36 -21.64
N GLN A 5 -17.65 -19.24 -20.99
CA GLN A 5 -18.32 -17.97 -21.23
C GLN A 5 -17.69 -17.30 -22.46
N LYS A 6 -18.52 -17.01 -23.48
CA LYS A 6 -18.07 -16.39 -24.75
C LYS A 6 -17.47 -15.00 -24.55
N ASP A 7 -18.00 -14.23 -23.60
CA ASP A 7 -17.57 -12.86 -23.34
C ASP A 7 -17.09 -12.70 -21.89
N LEU A 8 -15.77 -12.75 -21.71
CA LEU A 8 -15.13 -12.41 -20.45
C LEU A 8 -14.86 -10.90 -20.37
N ASN A 9 -15.16 -10.31 -19.21
CA ASN A 9 -14.78 -8.93 -18.90
C ASN A 9 -13.25 -8.80 -18.87
N MET A 10 -12.71 -7.63 -19.22
CA MET A 10 -11.28 -7.31 -19.19
C MET A 10 -10.58 -7.72 -17.89
N ARG A 11 -11.25 -7.57 -16.74
CA ARG A 11 -10.72 -8.03 -15.45
C ARG A 11 -10.52 -9.55 -15.44
N GLN A 12 -11.51 -10.32 -15.89
CA GLN A 12 -11.44 -11.79 -15.93
C GLN A 12 -10.35 -12.28 -16.89
N ARG A 13 -10.17 -11.63 -18.06
CA ARG A 13 -9.09 -11.97 -19.00
C ARG A 13 -7.71 -11.79 -18.39
N ARG A 14 -7.47 -10.65 -17.71
CA ARG A 14 -6.20 -10.39 -17.00
C ARG A 14 -5.91 -11.45 -15.93
N TRP A 15 -6.95 -11.88 -15.21
CA TRP A 15 -6.79 -12.95 -14.21
C TRP A 15 -6.51 -14.31 -14.84
N LEU A 16 -7.13 -14.65 -15.98
CA LEU A 16 -6.84 -15.90 -16.68
C LEU A 16 -5.42 -15.92 -17.25
N GLU A 17 -4.94 -14.80 -17.80
CA GLU A 17 -3.56 -14.66 -18.25
C GLU A 17 -2.58 -14.85 -17.08
N LEU A 18 -2.88 -14.31 -15.90
CA LEU A 18 -2.06 -14.55 -14.71
C LEU A 18 -2.06 -16.03 -14.31
N LEU A 19 -3.23 -16.68 -14.35
CA LEU A 19 -3.38 -18.09 -13.96
C LEU A 19 -2.69 -19.03 -14.94
N SER A 20 -2.55 -18.68 -16.22
CA SER A 20 -1.86 -19.54 -17.19
C SER A 20 -0.36 -19.67 -16.94
N TYR A 21 0.23 -18.82 -16.10
CA TYR A 21 1.62 -18.98 -15.65
C TYR A 21 1.79 -20.04 -14.55
N TYR A 22 0.69 -20.52 -13.97
CA TYR A 22 0.70 -21.52 -12.91
C TYR A 22 0.11 -22.83 -13.42
N ASP A 23 0.73 -23.95 -13.06
CA ASP A 23 0.15 -25.28 -13.31
C ASP A 23 -0.98 -25.55 -12.31
N CYS A 24 -2.17 -25.02 -12.62
CA CYS A 24 -3.34 -25.12 -11.78
C CYS A 24 -4.61 -25.40 -12.58
N GLU A 25 -5.49 -26.24 -12.02
CA GLU A 25 -6.77 -26.59 -12.61
C GLU A 25 -7.91 -25.89 -11.88
N ILE A 26 -8.74 -25.13 -12.60
CA ILE A 26 -9.89 -24.43 -12.02
C ILE A 26 -11.08 -25.39 -11.96
N ARG A 27 -11.35 -25.97 -10.79
CA ARG A 27 -12.54 -26.79 -10.54
C ARG A 27 -13.59 -26.03 -9.73
N TYR A 28 -14.82 -25.94 -10.26
CA TYR A 28 -15.92 -25.30 -9.55
C TYR A 28 -16.72 -26.32 -8.74
N HIS A 29 -16.71 -26.17 -7.41
CA HIS A 29 -17.49 -27.00 -6.50
C HIS A 29 -18.59 -26.16 -5.84
N PRO A 30 -19.87 -26.43 -6.14
CA PRO A 30 -20.95 -25.66 -5.55
C PRO A 30 -21.12 -25.93 -4.03
N ARG A 31 -21.37 -24.85 -3.29
CA ARG A 31 -21.95 -24.78 -1.94
C ARG A 31 -21.11 -25.31 -0.77
N LYS A 32 -20.74 -26.60 -0.73
CA LYS A 32 -20.23 -27.24 0.50
C LYS A 32 -18.78 -26.89 0.83
N GLU A 33 -17.93 -26.73 -0.19
CA GLU A 33 -16.50 -26.43 -0.01
C GLU A 33 -16.24 -24.92 0.21
N ASN A 34 -17.18 -24.07 -0.21
CA ASN A 34 -17.06 -22.62 -0.03
C ASN A 34 -17.27 -22.17 1.41
N VAL A 35 -17.78 -23.04 2.30
CA VAL A 35 -18.03 -22.70 3.71
C VAL A 35 -16.72 -22.34 4.42
N VAL A 36 -15.65 -23.09 4.16
CA VAL A 36 -14.34 -22.84 4.78
C VAL A 36 -13.74 -21.53 4.24
N ALA A 37 -13.81 -21.31 2.93
CA ALA A 37 -13.32 -20.09 2.31
C ALA A 37 -14.09 -18.84 2.78
N ASP A 38 -15.42 -18.92 2.88
CA ASP A 38 -16.28 -17.82 3.37
C ASP A 38 -16.01 -17.52 4.85
N ALA A 39 -15.89 -18.56 5.69
CA ALA A 39 -15.54 -18.41 7.10
C ALA A 39 -14.16 -17.74 7.27
N LEU A 40 -13.16 -18.11 6.46
CA LEU A 40 -11.84 -17.48 6.47
C LEU A 40 -11.84 -16.05 5.92
N SER A 41 -12.62 -15.78 4.88
CA SER A 41 -12.73 -14.44 4.29
C SER A 41 -13.35 -13.43 5.26
N ARG A 42 -14.25 -13.89 6.14
CA ARG A 42 -14.91 -13.06 7.14
C ARG A 42 -14.13 -12.93 8.44
N LYS A 43 -13.06 -13.73 8.61
CA LYS A 43 -12.21 -13.62 9.79
C LYS A 43 -11.52 -12.26 9.75
N GLU A 44 -11.81 -11.44 10.75
CA GLU A 44 -11.21 -10.13 10.92
C GLU A 44 -9.68 -10.30 10.94
N ARG A 45 -9.03 -9.83 9.89
CA ARG A 45 -7.58 -9.77 9.83
C ARG A 45 -7.22 -8.56 10.66
N GLU A 46 -6.79 -8.77 11.89
CA GLU A 46 -6.18 -7.74 12.74
C GLU A 46 -5.32 -6.86 11.82
N PRO A 47 -5.70 -5.60 11.57
CA PRO A 47 -4.89 -4.75 10.74
C PRO A 47 -3.56 -4.68 11.46
N LEU A 48 -2.50 -5.23 10.85
CA LEU A 48 -1.15 -5.06 11.35
C LEU A 48 -0.95 -3.55 11.45
N ARG A 49 -1.14 -3.00 12.65
CA ARG A 49 -0.99 -1.58 12.94
C ARG A 49 0.50 -1.29 12.92
N VAL A 50 1.07 -1.22 11.73
CA VAL A 50 2.43 -0.74 11.52
C VAL A 50 2.40 0.78 11.68
N ARG A 51 2.25 1.28 12.91
CA ARG A 51 2.30 2.71 13.18
C ARG A 51 2.80 3.02 14.59
N ALA A 52 4.11 2.94 14.74
CA ALA A 52 4.81 3.64 15.82
C ALA A 52 6.11 4.27 15.32
N PHE A 53 6.88 3.58 14.46
CA PHE A 53 8.22 4.01 14.06
C PHE A 53 8.26 5.07 12.92
N VAL A 54 7.27 5.05 12.01
CA VAL A 54 7.21 6.01 10.89
C VAL A 54 6.85 7.43 11.37
N MET A 55 6.05 7.55 12.43
CA MET A 55 5.62 8.86 12.93
C MET A 55 6.74 9.56 13.73
N THR A 56 7.61 8.83 14.43
CA THR A 56 8.76 9.42 15.14
C THR A 56 9.83 9.95 14.20
N ILE A 57 10.20 9.20 13.16
CA ILE A 57 11.23 9.65 12.19
C ILE A 57 10.73 10.84 11.36
N GLY A 58 9.48 10.79 10.88
CA GLY A 58 8.92 11.87 10.06
C GLY A 58 8.81 13.21 10.81
N LEU A 59 8.43 13.18 12.10
CA LEU A 59 8.31 14.38 12.91
C LEU A 59 9.67 14.97 13.31
N ASP A 60 10.66 14.12 13.61
CA ASP A 60 12.01 14.59 13.98
C ASP A 60 12.72 15.24 12.79
N LEU A 61 12.66 14.62 11.60
CA LEU A 61 13.26 15.19 10.39
C LEU A 61 12.63 16.53 10.01
N HIS A 62 11.30 16.65 10.09
CA HIS A 62 10.61 17.91 9.80
C HIS A 62 11.01 19.03 10.78
N LYS A 63 11.19 18.68 12.06
CA LYS A 63 11.68 19.62 13.09
C LYS A 63 13.12 20.06 12.82
N GLN A 64 14.01 19.13 12.44
CA GLN A 64 15.40 19.45 12.09
C GLN A 64 15.48 20.38 10.87
N ILE A 65 14.68 20.13 9.83
CA ILE A 65 14.64 20.98 8.63
C ILE A 65 14.18 22.40 8.96
N LEU A 66 13.12 22.54 9.77
CA LEU A 66 12.59 23.85 10.14
C LEU A 66 13.60 24.67 10.96
N ASN A 67 14.33 24.00 11.88
CA ASN A 67 15.41 24.64 12.64
C ASN A 67 16.58 25.06 11.75
N ALA A 68 16.99 24.24 10.78
CA ALA A 68 18.06 24.60 9.86
C ALA A 68 17.68 25.81 8.98
N GLN A 69 16.42 25.89 8.55
CA GLN A 69 15.90 27.01 7.76
C GLN A 69 15.86 28.32 8.56
N THR A 70 15.45 28.27 9.84
CA THR A 70 15.42 29.47 10.69
C THR A 70 16.83 30.00 10.99
N GLU A 71 17.80 29.13 11.26
CA GLU A 71 19.20 29.53 11.45
C GLU A 71 19.84 30.10 10.17
N ALA A 72 19.61 29.46 9.01
CA ALA A 72 20.09 29.99 7.73
C ALA A 72 19.50 31.38 7.40
N LYS A 73 18.24 31.63 7.77
CA LYS A 73 17.59 32.93 7.58
C LYS A 73 18.19 33.99 8.50
N LYS A 74 18.47 33.67 9.77
CA LYS A 74 19.16 34.58 10.70
C LYS A 74 20.56 34.96 10.19
N LEU A 75 21.35 33.98 9.76
CA LEU A 75 22.71 34.20 9.22
C LEU A 75 22.71 35.11 7.99
N LYS A 76 21.71 35.00 7.11
CA LYS A 76 21.56 35.88 5.95
C LYS A 76 21.23 37.33 6.33
N ASN A 77 20.55 37.55 7.44
CA ASN A 77 20.22 38.90 7.90
C ASN A 77 21.44 39.57 8.54
N ILE A 78 22.19 38.86 9.37
CA ILE A 78 23.43 39.36 10.01
C ILE A 78 24.46 39.78 8.95
N LYS A 79 24.69 38.94 7.92
CA LYS A 79 25.61 39.26 6.81
C LYS A 79 25.21 40.46 5.96
N LYS A 80 23.95 40.92 6.02
CA LYS A 80 23.51 42.12 5.30
C LYS A 80 23.71 43.39 6.13
N GLU A 81 23.78 43.28 7.45
CA GLU A 81 24.01 44.39 8.37
C GLU A 81 25.51 44.72 8.52
N ASP A 82 26.39 43.71 8.47
CA ASP A 82 27.86 43.89 8.59
C ASP A 82 28.54 44.47 7.32
N VAL A 83 27.81 44.69 6.22
CA VAL A 83 28.35 45.20 4.93
C VAL A 83 27.85 46.63 4.66
N GLY A 84 27.35 47.33 5.68
CA GLY A 84 26.92 48.73 5.64
C GLY A 84 27.98 49.70 6.15
#